data_AF-A0A432UKL3-F1
#
_entry.id   AF-A0A432UKL3-F1
#
_cell.length_a   1.000
_cell.length_b   1.000
_cell.length_c   1.000
_cell.angle_alpha   90.00
_cell.angle_beta   90.00
_cell.angle_gamma   90.00
#
_symmetry.space_group_name_H-M   'P 1'
#
loop_
_entity.id
_entity.type
_entity.pdbx_description
1 polymer ?
#
loop_
_entity_poly.entity_id
_entity_poly.type
_entity_poly.pdbx_seq_one_letter_code
_entity_poly.pdbx_strand_id
1 'polypeptide(L)' 'SNSKIAGYISMIGFYNLPLDYLEQFPKKIESISKADILKAWNERIHPDKLLTVMVGQPQSK' A
#
# COMPACT_ATOMS: atom_id res chain seq x y z
N SER A 1 7.11 21.04 -0.72
CA SER A 1 7.26 21.37 -2.15
C SER A 1 5.91 21.27 -2.82
N ASN A 2 5.56 22.26 -3.64
CA ASN A 2 4.30 22.29 -4.39
C ASN A 2 4.17 21.12 -5.38
N SER A 3 5.29 20.54 -5.83
CA SER A 3 5.29 19.36 -6.70
C SER A 3 4.63 18.13 -6.06
N LYS A 4 4.78 17.94 -4.74
CA LYS A 4 4.15 16.82 -4.02
C LYS A 4 2.63 16.97 -3.98
N ILE A 5 2.16 18.20 -3.77
CA ILE A 5 0.73 18.53 -3.71
C ILE A 5 0.09 18.30 -5.08
N ALA A 6 0.71 18.78 -6.16
CA ALA A 6 0.24 18.55 -7.52
C ALA A 6 0.11 17.04 -7.83
N GLY A 7 1.08 16.22 -7.43
CA GLY A 7 1.01 14.77 -7.61
C GLY A 7 -0.18 14.11 -6.90
N TYR A 8 -0.48 14.53 -5.66
CA TYR A 8 -1.64 14.03 -4.93
C TYR A 8 -2.97 14.48 -5.56
N ILE A 9 -3.07 15.71 -6.06
CA ILE A 9 -4.27 16.19 -6.77
C ILE A 9 -4.52 15.35 -8.03
N SER A 10 -3.48 15.08 -8.82
CA SER A 10 -3.59 14.21 -10.00
C SER A 10 -4.05 12.79 -9.63
N MET A 11 -3.50 12.21 -8.56
CA MET A 11 -3.91 10.88 -8.07
C MET A 11 -5.38 10.86 -7.64
N ILE A 12 -5.84 11.87 -6.89
CA ILE A 12 -7.22 11.98 -6.41
C ILE A 12 -8.19 12.05 -7.60
N GLY A 13 -7.90 12.89 -8.59
CA GLY A 13 -8.73 12.99 -9.80
C GLY A 13 -8.72 11.71 -10.63
N PHE A 14 -7.56 11.09 -10.83
CA PHE A 14 -7.41 9.89 -11.67
C PHE A 14 -8.12 8.67 -11.07
N TYR A 15 -7.97 8.43 -9.76
CA TYR A 15 -8.60 7.30 -9.06
C TYR A 15 -9.99 7.62 -8.50
N ASN A 16 -10.54 8.80 -8.83
CA ASN A 16 -11.84 9.27 -8.35
C ASN A 16 -11.99 9.17 -6.82
N LEU A 17 -10.96 9.61 -6.09
CA LEU A 17 -10.96 9.61 -4.63
C LEU A 17 -11.79 10.79 -4.09
N PRO A 18 -12.28 10.68 -2.84
CA PRO A 18 -12.97 11.79 -2.17
C PRO A 18 -12.12 13.06 -2.11
N LEU A 19 -12.76 14.23 -2.20
CA LEU A 19 -12.07 15.53 -2.15
C LEU A 19 -11.44 15.80 -0.77
N ASP A 20 -11.95 15.17 0.28
CA ASP A 20 -11.42 15.23 1.65
C ASP A 20 -10.27 14.24 1.90
N TYR A 21 -9.78 13.54 0.87
CA TYR A 21 -8.79 12.47 1.01
C TYR A 21 -7.53 12.91 1.78
N LEU A 22 -6.99 14.09 1.48
CA LEU A 22 -5.77 14.59 2.14
C LEU A 22 -5.97 14.89 3.62
N GLU A 23 -7.18 15.23 4.04
CA GLU A 23 -7.52 15.46 5.44
C GLU A 23 -7.85 14.17 6.19
N GLN A 24 -8.54 13.24 5.52
CA GLN A 24 -8.99 11.99 6.14
C GLN A 24 -7.90 10.93 6.20
N PHE A 25 -6.96 10.93 5.26
CA PHE A 25 -5.93 9.90 5.17
C PHE A 25 -5.11 9.78 6.47
N PRO A 26 -4.55 10.85 7.05
CA PRO A 26 -3.83 10.76 8.32
C PRO A 26 -4.70 10.25 9.47
N LYS A 27 -5.94 10.75 9.58
CA LYS A 27 -6.91 10.33 10.61
C LYS A 27 -7.22 8.83 10.53
N LYS A 28 -7.38 8.31 9.31
CA LYS A 28 -7.59 6.88 9.09
C LYS A 28 -6.38 6.07 9.53
N ILE A 29 -5.16 6.52 9.22
CA ILE A 29 -3.93 5.83 9.65
C ILE A 29 -3.82 5.78 11.18
N GLU A 30 -4.07 6.89 11.86
CA GLU A 30 -4.01 6.97 13.33
C GLU A 30 -5.02 6.06 14.03
N SER A 31 -6.14 5.76 13.37
CA SER A 31 -7.19 4.88 13.91
C SER A 31 -6.90 3.38 13.79
N ILE A 32 -5.85 2.97 13.06
CA ILE A 32 -5.56 1.56 12.78
C ILE A 32 -5.04 0.85 14.02
N SER A 33 -5.66 -0.29 14.36
CA SER A 33 -5.19 -1.16 15.44
C SER A 33 -4.30 -2.30 14.94
N LYS A 34 -3.58 -2.95 15.87
CA LYS A 34 -2.83 -4.19 15.59
C LYS A 34 -3.74 -5.30 15.03
N ALA A 35 -4.97 -5.39 15.50
CA ALA A 35 -5.92 -6.40 15.04
C ALA A 35 -6.31 -6.17 13.56
N ASP A 36 -6.50 -4.92 13.15
CA ASP A 36 -6.80 -4.57 11.76
C ASP A 36 -5.64 -4.94 10.82
N ILE A 37 -4.41 -4.70 11.27
CA ILE A 37 -3.19 -5.07 10.52
C ILE A 37 -3.13 -6.58 10.31
N LEU A 38 -3.30 -7.37 11.38
CA LEU A 38 -3.25 -8.83 11.31
C LEU A 38 -4.40 -9.39 10.46
N LYS A 39 -5.60 -8.81 10.55
CA LYS A 39 -6.75 -9.17 9.72
C LYS A 39 -6.45 -8.92 8.24
N ALA A 40 -6.01 -7.72 7.88
CA ALA A 40 -5.69 -7.37 6.49
C ALA A 40 -4.56 -8.23 5.92
N TRP A 41 -3.56 -8.58 6.74
CA TRP A 41 -2.48 -9.49 6.36
C TRP A 41 -3.03 -10.87 5.98
N ASN A 42 -3.83 -11.48 6.85
CA ASN A 42 -4.39 -12.81 6.62
C ASN A 42 -5.36 -12.85 5.43
N GLU A 43 -6.07 -11.75 5.15
CA GLU A 43 -7.01 -11.65 4.03
C GLU A 43 -6.32 -11.47 2.67
N ARG A 44 -5.18 -10.78 2.62
CA ARG A 44 -4.55 -10.35 1.36
C ARG A 44 -3.27 -11.10 1.01
N ILE A 45 -2.54 -11.58 2.01
CA ILE A 45 -1.27 -12.29 1.81
C ILE A 45 -1.54 -13.79 1.92
N HIS A 46 -1.40 -14.47 0.79
CA HIS A 46 -1.55 -15.92 0.68
C HIS A 46 -0.17 -16.54 0.48
N PRO A 47 0.46 -17.13 1.52
CA PRO A 47 1.81 -17.68 1.43
C PRO A 47 1.96 -18.74 0.33
N ASP A 48 0.89 -19.48 0.05
CA ASP A 48 0.78 -20.48 -1.01
C ASP A 48 0.79 -19.88 -2.43
N LYS A 49 0.57 -18.58 -2.58
CA LYS A 49 0.52 -17.86 -3.86
C LYS A 49 1.70 -16.89 -4.06
N LEU A 50 2.70 -16.93 -3.18
CA LEU A 50 3.88 -16.07 -3.30
C LEU A 50 4.80 -16.58 -4.42
N LEU A 51 5.05 -15.72 -5.41
CA LEU A 51 6.04 -15.97 -6.46
C LEU A 51 7.38 -15.37 -6.04
N THR A 52 8.40 -16.23 -5.93
CA THR A 52 9.78 -15.81 -5.70
C THR A 52 10.58 -15.99 -6.98
N VAL A 53 11.22 -14.93 -7.46
CA VAL A 53 12.12 -14.96 -8.62
C VAL A 53 13.55 -14.72 -8.13
N MET A 54 14.46 -15.64 -8.46
CA MET A 54 15.88 -15.52 -8.14
C MET A 54 16.69 -15.43 -9.44
N VAL A 55 17.64 -14.50 -9.50
CA VAL A 55 18.57 -14.33 -10.63
C VAL A 55 19.99 -14.48 -10.12
N GLY A 56 20.72 -15.46 -10.65
CA GLY A 56 22.09 -15.80 -10.26
C GLY A 56 22.48 -17.19 -10.78
N GLN A 57 23.73 -17.60 -10.57
CA GLN A 57 24.12 -18.99 -10.85
C GLN A 57 23.61 -19.90 -9.73
N PRO A 58 23.04 -21.10 -10.04
CA PRO A 58 22.79 -22.10 -9.03
C PRO A 58 24.12 -22.42 -8.34
N GLN A 59 24.11 -22.49 -7.01
CA GLN A 59 25.29 -22.92 -6.27
C GLN A 59 25.57 -24.38 -6.66
N SER A 60 26.54 -24.58 -7.57
CA SER A 60 27.02 -25.91 -7.91
C SER A 60 27.64 -26.51 -6.64
N LYS A 61 27.14 -27.67 -6.22
CA LYS A 61 27.88 -28.52 -5.28
C LYS A 61 29.17 -29.00 -5.92
#